data_AF-A0A523PJE3-F1
#
_entry.id   AF-A0A523PJE3-F1
#
_cell.length_a   1.000
_cell.length_b   1.000
_cell.length_c   1.000
_cell.angle_alpha   90.00
_cell.angle_beta   90.00
_cell.angle_gamma   90.00
#
_symmetry.space_group_name_H-M   'P 1'
#
loop_
_entity.id
_entity.type
_entity.pdbx_description
1 polymer ?
#
loop_
_entity_poly.entity_id
_entity_poly.type
_entity_poly.pdbx_seq_one_letter_code
_entity_poly.pdbx_strand_id
1 'polypeptide(L)' 'MTAKRKKSPAKKKSKKHGSGKRAPAAPRPDEMPPEVLEFITAIDEYKRSHQRPFPSWSEILEIIKNLGYEQAHSCD' A
#
# COMPACT_ATOMS: atom_id res chain seq x y z
N MET A 1 -35.90 45.51 38.52
CA MET A 1 -36.44 44.71 37.39
C MET A 1 -35.24 44.21 36.58
N THR A 2 -34.74 42.99 36.87
CA THR A 2 -34.93 41.74 36.08
C THR A 2 -34.30 41.84 34.68
N ALA A 3 -33.42 40.95 34.18
CA ALA A 3 -32.91 39.64 34.61
C ALA A 3 -31.69 39.27 33.72
N LYS A 4 -30.68 38.56 34.24
CA LYS A 4 -30.28 37.16 33.91
C LYS A 4 -29.30 36.93 32.72
N ARG A 5 -28.11 36.47 33.12
CA ARG A 5 -27.01 35.73 32.43
C ARG A 5 -27.42 34.82 31.25
N LYS A 6 -26.47 34.57 30.32
CA LYS A 6 -25.85 33.25 29.95
C LYS A 6 -24.99 33.38 28.67
N LYS A 7 -23.67 33.21 28.72
CA LYS A 7 -22.83 31.99 28.51
C LYS A 7 -23.08 31.26 27.17
N SER A 8 -22.03 31.20 26.34
CA SER A 8 -21.88 30.63 24.99
C SER A 8 -22.34 29.16 24.83
N PRO A 9 -22.43 28.65 23.58
CA PRO A 9 -21.29 27.85 23.08
C PRO A 9 -20.97 27.99 21.58
N ALA A 10 -19.73 27.65 21.25
CA ALA A 10 -19.18 27.51 19.91
C ALA A 10 -19.97 26.53 19.05
N LYS A 11 -20.29 26.90 17.80
CA LYS A 11 -20.82 25.98 16.80
C LYS A 11 -19.79 25.74 15.70
N LYS A 12 -18.86 24.84 16.03
CA LYS A 12 -17.95 24.16 15.11
C LYS A 12 -18.80 23.35 14.13
N LYS A 13 -19.15 23.92 12.97
CA LYS A 13 -19.79 23.14 11.89
C LYS A 13 -18.69 22.38 11.16
N SER A 14 -18.59 21.11 11.53
CA SER A 14 -17.71 20.11 10.94
C SER A 14 -17.78 20.13 9.43
N LYS A 15 -16.62 20.39 8.82
CA LYS A 15 -16.33 20.17 7.41
C LYS A 15 -16.59 18.69 7.13
N LYS A 16 -17.76 18.35 6.55
CA LYS A 16 -18.03 17.03 5.98
C LYS A 16 -17.06 16.87 4.81
N HIS A 17 -15.89 16.31 5.11
CA HIS A 17 -15.00 15.78 4.08
C HIS A 17 -15.78 14.69 3.36
N GLY A 18 -15.71 14.75 2.03
CA GLY A 18 -16.55 13.96 1.14
C GLY A 18 -16.52 12.48 1.48
N SER A 19 -17.58 11.80 1.05
CA SER A 19 -17.58 10.35 0.87
C SER A 19 -16.49 10.00 -0.14
N GLY A 20 -15.25 9.92 0.35
CA GLY A 20 -14.15 9.30 -0.35
C GLY A 20 -14.56 7.86 -0.53
N LYS A 21 -14.83 7.47 -1.78
CA LYS A 21 -14.95 6.09 -2.19
C LYS A 21 -13.76 5.37 -1.53
N ARG A 22 -14.03 4.52 -0.54
CA ARG A 22 -12.97 3.71 0.08
C ARG A 22 -12.33 2.95 -1.08
N ALA A 23 -11.03 3.14 -1.29
CA ALA A 23 -10.29 2.31 -2.22
C ALA A 23 -10.61 0.85 -1.87
N PRO A 24 -10.82 -0.03 -2.87
CA PRO A 24 -10.99 -1.44 -2.60
C PRO A 24 -9.85 -1.89 -1.68
N ALA A 25 -10.18 -2.65 -0.62
CA ALA A 25 -9.17 -3.20 0.26
C ALA A 25 -8.16 -3.96 -0.61
N ALA A 26 -6.86 -3.78 -0.34
CA ALA A 26 -5.84 -4.59 -1.01
C ALA A 26 -6.22 -6.09 -0.85
N PRO A 27 -6.05 -6.92 -1.89
CA PRO A 27 -6.35 -8.33 -1.81
C PRO A 27 -5.64 -8.95 -0.61
N ARG A 28 -6.34 -9.81 0.12
CA ARG A 28 -5.74 -10.54 1.24
C ARG A 28 -4.66 -11.49 0.71
N PRO A 29 -3.67 -11.88 1.51
CA PRO A 29 -2.69 -12.89 1.12
C PRO A 29 -3.30 -14.20 0.62
N ASP A 30 -4.45 -14.59 1.18
CA ASP A 30 -5.24 -15.76 0.78
C ASP A 30 -5.95 -15.61 -0.58
N GLU A 31 -6.10 -14.37 -1.07
CA GLU A 31 -6.73 -14.04 -2.35
C GLU A 31 -5.67 -13.75 -3.45
N MET A 32 -4.38 -13.85 -3.11
CA MET A 32 -3.29 -13.59 -4.03
C MET A 32 -2.78 -14.89 -4.68
N PRO A 33 -2.46 -14.87 -5.97
CA PRO A 33 -1.86 -16.02 -6.64
C PRO A 33 -0.49 -16.33 -6.01
N PRO A 34 -0.09 -17.62 -5.94
CA PRO A 34 1.13 -18.04 -5.23
C PRO A 34 2.38 -17.35 -5.76
N GLU A 35 2.43 -17.10 -7.08
CA GLU A 35 3.53 -16.38 -7.75
C GLU A 35 3.76 -14.98 -7.17
N VAL A 36 2.68 -14.29 -6.80
CA VAL A 36 2.76 -12.95 -6.20
C VAL A 36 3.29 -13.04 -4.77
N LEU A 37 2.92 -14.06 -4.00
CA LEU A 37 3.44 -14.27 -2.64
C LEU A 37 4.94 -14.59 -2.65
N GLU A 38 5.40 -15.41 -3.60
CA GLU A 38 6.82 -15.72 -3.80
C GLU A 38 7.59 -14.45 -4.17
N PHE A 39 7.08 -13.65 -5.11
CA PHE A 39 7.71 -12.39 -5.49
C PHE A 39 7.80 -11.39 -4.32
N ILE A 40 6.72 -11.23 -3.54
CA ILE A 40 6.71 -10.35 -2.36
C ILE A 40 7.75 -10.82 -1.33
N THR A 41 7.83 -12.12 -1.08
CA THR A 41 8.78 -12.71 -0.13
C THR A 41 10.22 -12.43 -0.56
N ALA A 42 10.55 -12.68 -1.84
CA ALA A 42 11.88 -12.44 -2.37
C ALA A 42 12.30 -10.96 -2.31
N ILE A 43 11.37 -10.04 -2.59
CA ILE A 43 11.61 -8.60 -2.45
C ILE A 43 11.84 -8.22 -0.98
N ASP A 44 11.10 -8.81 -0.04
CA ASP A 44 11.29 -8.52 1.37
C ASP A 44 12.64 -9.04 1.90
N GLU A 45 13.05 -10.24 1.49
CA GLU A 45 14.39 -10.79 1.78
C GLU A 45 15.50 -9.92 1.19
N TYR A 46 15.32 -9.42 -0.04
CA TYR A 46 16.25 -8.49 -0.66
C TYR A 46 16.43 -7.23 0.19
N LYS A 47 15.31 -6.61 0.61
CA LYS A 47 15.30 -5.39 1.41
C LYS A 47 15.99 -5.58 2.76
N ARG A 48 15.73 -6.70 3.43
CA ARG A 48 16.36 -7.04 4.72
C ARG A 48 17.88 -7.20 4.57
N SER A 49 18.32 -7.88 3.52
CA SER A 49 19.74 -8.16 3.28
C SER A 49 20.53 -6.91 2.87
N HIS A 50 19.92 -6.05 2.05
CA HIS A 50 20.58 -4.86 1.48
C HIS A 50 20.34 -3.58 2.31
N GLN A 51 19.54 -3.65 3.37
CA GLN A 51 19.18 -2.52 4.24
C GLN A 51 18.65 -1.30 3.46
N ARG A 52 17.96 -1.56 2.35
CA ARG A 52 17.41 -0.52 1.47
C ARG A 52 15.90 -0.66 1.37
N PRO A 53 15.16 0.46 1.42
CA PRO A 53 13.70 0.41 1.35
C PRO A 53 13.18 0.12 -0.05
N PHE A 54 13.93 0.47 -1.09
CA PHE A 54 13.55 0.31 -2.50
C PHE A 54 14.70 -0.29 -3.31
N PRO A 55 14.50 -1.45 -3.95
CA PRO A 55 15.42 -1.95 -4.95
C PRO A 55 15.35 -1.10 -6.23
N SER A 56 16.46 -1.02 -6.95
CA SER A 56 16.58 -0.53 -8.31
C SER A 56 16.03 -1.55 -9.31
N TRP A 57 15.71 -1.10 -10.52
CA TRP A 57 15.19 -1.97 -11.58
C TRP A 57 16.16 -3.09 -11.97
N SER A 58 17.48 -2.87 -11.88
CA SER A 58 18.48 -3.91 -12.11
C SER A 58 18.40 -5.01 -11.04
N GLU A 59 18.33 -4.63 -9.76
CA GLU A 59 18.21 -5.58 -8.65
C GLU A 59 16.89 -6.35 -8.72
N ILE A 60 15.79 -5.70 -9.12
CA ILE A 60 14.50 -6.36 -9.34
C ILE A 60 14.61 -7.43 -10.44
N LEU A 61 15.30 -7.13 -11.55
CA LEU A 61 15.52 -8.12 -12.62
C LEU A 61 16.34 -9.32 -12.12
N GLU A 62 17.33 -9.10 -11.27
CA GLU A 62 18.11 -10.20 -10.66
C GLU A 62 17.23 -11.06 -9.74
N ILE A 63 16.38 -10.45 -8.92
CA ILE A 63 15.44 -11.19 -8.04
C ILE A 63 14.48 -12.05 -8.87
N ILE A 64 13.90 -11.47 -9.93
CA ILE A 64 12.96 -12.17 -10.82
C ILE A 64 13.65 -13.36 -11.51
N LYS A 65 14.88 -13.18 -11.99
CA LYS A 65 15.68 -14.27 -12.57
C LYS A 65 16.03 -15.35 -11.55
N ASN A 66 16.37 -14.98 -10.31
CA ASN A 66 16.65 -15.93 -9.24
C ASN A 66 15.42 -16.76 -8.84
N LEU A 67 14.22 -16.21 -8.99
CA LEU A 67 12.96 -16.94 -8.83
C LEU A 67 12.65 -17.88 -10.02
N GLY A 68 13.46 -17.87 -11.08
CA GLY A 68 13.27 -18.71 -12.26
C GLY A 68 12.30 -18.13 -13.30
N TYR A 69 11.88 -16.87 -13.16
CA TYR A 69 11.13 -16.19 -14.22
C TYR A 69 12.09 -15.80 -15.34
N GLU A 70 11.93 -16.44 -16.48
CA GLU A 70 12.65 -16.08 -17.69
C GLU A 70 11.79 -15.21 -18.61
N GLN A 71 12.46 -14.41 -19.42
CA GLN A 71 11.78 -13.67 -20.48
C GLN A 71 11.27 -14.69 -21.49
N ALA A 72 9.95 -14.70 -21.72
CA ALA A 72 9.38 -15.39 -22.86
C ALA A 72 9.86 -14.68 -24.13
N HIS A 73 10.95 -15.18 -24.71
CA HIS A 73 11.29 -14.87 -26.09
C HIS A 73 10.21 -15.53 -26.93
N SER A 74 9.18 -14.76 -27.27
CA SER A 74 8.17 -15.21 -28.23
C SER A 74 8.91 -15.64 -29.50
N CYS A 75 8.90 -16.94 -29.78
CA CYS A 75 9.23 -17.44 -31.10
C CYS A 75 8.17 -16.90 -32.06
N ASP A 76 8.59 -16.04 -32.98
CA ASP A 76 7.91 -15.80 -34.25
C ASP A 76 8.47 -16.80 -35.27
#